data_AF-A0AA39DSK0-F1
#
_entry.id   AF-A0AA39DSK0-F1
#
_cell.length_a   1.000
_cell.length_b   1.000
_cell.length_c   1.000
_cell.angle_alpha   90.00
_cell.angle_beta   90.00
_cell.angle_gamma   90.00
#
_symmetry.space_group_name_H-M   'P 1'
#
loop_
_entity.id
_entity.type
_entity.pdbx_description
1 polymer ?
#
loop_
_entity_poly.entity_id
_entity_poly.type
_entity_poly.pdbx_seq_one_letter_code
_entity_poly.pdbx_strand_id
1 'polypeptide(L)'
;MSCLPYAHVDSNLRALAGQAEGFGRLAIGGLHGPLYHVTTLADDGPGSLRDGCRRKEPLWIVFEVSGIIHLSSYLNVSSYKTIDGRGQRIKLTGKGLRLKECEHVIICNLEFEGGRGPDVDGIQIKPNSKHIWIDRCSLRDFDDGLIDITRASTDITISRCHFSQHDKTMLIGADPSHTGDRCIRVTIHHCFFDGTRQRHPRVRYGKVHLYNNYTRNWGIYAVCASVESQIYSQCNIYEAGHKKVAFKYLTEKVNYLLLLCSG
;
A
#
# COMPACT_ATOMS: atom_id res chain seq x y z
N MET A 1 30.98 4.52 -14.83
CA MET A 1 29.59 4.91 -15.13
C MET A 1 28.70 4.32 -14.06
N SER A 2 28.21 5.13 -13.12
CA SER A 2 27.19 4.68 -12.17
C SER A 2 25.92 4.38 -12.96
N CYS A 3 25.54 3.11 -13.05
CA CYS A 3 24.22 2.74 -13.56
C CYS A 3 23.18 3.48 -12.72
N LEU A 4 22.28 4.23 -13.35
CA LEU A 4 21.15 4.83 -12.65
C LEU A 4 20.40 3.68 -11.95
N PRO A 5 20.10 3.77 -10.65
CA PRO A 5 19.25 2.76 -10.02
C PRO A 5 17.95 2.69 -10.82
N TYR A 6 17.48 1.48 -11.10
CA TYR A 6 16.28 1.18 -11.89
C TYR A 6 16.38 1.34 -13.42
N ALA A 7 17.53 1.66 -14.02
CA ALA A 7 17.67 1.83 -15.49
C ALA A 7 17.20 0.61 -16.31
N HIS A 8 17.27 -0.59 -15.74
CA HIS A 8 16.88 -1.83 -16.41
C HIS A 8 15.43 -2.23 -16.17
N VAL A 9 14.75 -1.66 -15.17
CA VAL A 9 13.42 -2.14 -14.78
C VAL A 9 12.39 -1.79 -15.84
N ASP A 10 12.60 -0.67 -16.54
CA ASP A 10 11.79 -0.26 -17.68
C ASP A 10 12.32 -0.76 -19.03
N SER A 11 13.44 -1.50 -19.04
CA SER A 11 14.03 -2.04 -20.27
C SER A 11 13.33 -3.31 -20.77
N ASN A 12 12.64 -4.04 -19.88
CA ASN A 12 11.76 -5.13 -20.26
C ASN A 12 10.55 -5.21 -19.33
N LEU A 13 9.42 -5.71 -19.83
CA LEU A 13 8.16 -5.69 -19.10
C LEU A 13 8.23 -6.42 -17.75
N ARG A 14 8.92 -7.57 -17.68
CA ARG A 14 8.98 -8.39 -16.46
C ARG A 14 10.14 -8.07 -15.52
N ALA A 15 11.00 -7.12 -15.87
CA ALA A 15 12.19 -6.76 -15.10
C ALA A 15 11.84 -6.19 -13.73
N LEU A 16 10.58 -5.80 -13.53
CA LEU A 16 10.06 -5.43 -12.22
C LEU A 16 10.12 -6.59 -11.22
N ALA A 17 9.87 -7.83 -11.64
CA ALA A 17 9.87 -8.96 -10.72
C ALA A 17 11.26 -9.17 -10.08
N GLY A 18 11.27 -9.47 -8.79
CA GLY A 18 12.50 -9.69 -8.02
C GLY A 18 13.28 -8.42 -7.67
N GLN A 19 12.78 -7.23 -8.01
CA GLN A 19 13.42 -5.94 -7.67
C GLN A 19 12.89 -5.32 -6.37
N ALA A 20 11.88 -5.91 -5.75
CA ALA A 20 11.37 -5.46 -4.47
C ALA A 20 12.47 -5.55 -3.40
N GLU A 21 12.65 -4.48 -2.62
CA GLU A 21 13.55 -4.47 -1.46
C GLU A 21 12.76 -4.71 -0.17
N GLY A 22 13.47 -4.89 0.95
CA GLY A 22 12.83 -4.93 2.27
C GLY A 22 12.03 -6.21 2.57
N PHE A 23 10.98 -6.07 3.37
CA PHE A 23 10.16 -7.20 3.82
C PHE A 23 9.31 -7.79 2.69
N GLY A 24 8.87 -6.99 1.72
CA GLY A 24 8.13 -7.43 0.52
C GLY A 24 8.97 -8.00 -0.61
N ARG A 25 10.30 -8.18 -0.44
CA ARG A 25 11.23 -8.61 -1.50
C ARG A 25 10.89 -9.93 -2.21
N LEU A 26 10.06 -10.77 -1.60
CA LEU A 26 9.62 -12.05 -2.14
C LEU A 26 8.34 -11.94 -2.99
N ALA A 27 7.80 -10.74 -3.19
CA ALA A 27 6.68 -10.53 -4.10
C ALA A 27 7.11 -10.86 -5.54
N ILE A 28 6.55 -11.93 -6.11
CA ILE A 28 6.80 -12.32 -7.51
C ILE A 28 5.69 -11.86 -8.46
N GLY A 29 4.57 -11.38 -7.92
CA GLY A 29 3.43 -10.95 -8.73
C GLY A 29 2.94 -12.05 -9.67
N GLY A 30 2.61 -11.66 -10.90
CA GLY A 30 2.22 -12.56 -11.98
C GLY A 30 3.38 -13.08 -12.84
N LEU A 31 4.61 -13.14 -12.31
CA LEU A 31 5.82 -13.47 -13.09
C LEU A 31 5.70 -14.74 -13.95
N HIS A 32 4.98 -15.76 -13.49
CA HIS A 32 4.81 -17.03 -14.21
C HIS A 32 3.48 -17.14 -14.99
N GLY A 33 2.70 -16.05 -15.01
CA GLY A 33 1.43 -15.97 -15.73
C GLY A 33 1.59 -15.45 -17.17
N PRO A 34 0.55 -15.57 -18.01
CA PRO A 34 0.48 -14.83 -19.26
C PRO A 34 0.26 -13.34 -19.02
N LEU A 35 0.38 -12.55 -20.09
CA LEU A 35 -0.07 -11.17 -20.10
C LEU A 35 -1.60 -11.11 -20.13
N TYR A 36 -2.17 -10.19 -19.36
CA TYR A 36 -3.57 -9.80 -19.45
C TYR A 36 -3.63 -8.34 -19.87
N HIS A 37 -4.30 -8.05 -20.98
CA HIS A 37 -4.42 -6.72 -21.53
C HIS A 37 -5.76 -6.12 -21.10
N VAL A 38 -5.72 -5.06 -20.29
CA VAL A 38 -6.90 -4.25 -19.98
C VAL A 38 -7.19 -3.36 -21.18
N THR A 39 -8.34 -3.59 -21.82
CA THR A 39 -8.75 -2.93 -23.07
C THR A 39 -9.94 -1.98 -22.88
N THR A 40 -10.53 -1.95 -21.68
CA THR A 40 -11.66 -1.08 -21.35
C THR A 40 -11.50 -0.45 -19.98
N LEU A 41 -12.03 0.77 -19.83
CA LEU A 41 -12.10 1.50 -18.56
C LEU A 41 -13.38 1.21 -17.77
N ALA A 42 -14.23 0.31 -18.27
CA ALA A 42 -15.40 -0.16 -17.54
C ALA A 42 -14.97 -0.87 -16.24
N ASP A 43 -15.78 -0.72 -15.19
CA ASP A 43 -15.50 -1.30 -13.86
C ASP A 43 -15.44 -2.83 -13.88
N ASP A 44 -16.28 -3.48 -14.68
CA ASP A 44 -16.34 -4.94 -14.82
C ASP A 44 -16.63 -5.32 -16.28
N GLY A 45 -16.55 -6.61 -16.57
CA GLY A 45 -16.73 -7.20 -17.89
C GLY A 45 -15.42 -7.64 -18.54
N PRO A 46 -15.49 -8.41 -19.64
CA PRO A 46 -14.30 -8.87 -20.36
C PRO A 46 -13.36 -7.71 -20.73
N GLY A 47 -12.07 -7.87 -20.48
CA GLY A 47 -11.05 -6.86 -20.77
C GLY A 47 -10.95 -5.74 -19.74
N SER A 48 -11.76 -5.74 -18.68
CA SER A 48 -11.62 -4.79 -17.57
C SER A 48 -10.50 -5.19 -16.60
N LEU A 49 -9.99 -4.22 -15.83
CA LEU A 49 -9.05 -4.51 -14.75
C LEU A 49 -9.62 -5.52 -13.74
N ARG A 50 -10.90 -5.38 -13.38
CA ARG A 50 -11.58 -6.26 -12.42
C ARG A 50 -11.66 -7.70 -12.91
N ASP A 51 -11.90 -7.91 -14.20
CA ASP A 51 -11.90 -9.25 -14.78
C ASP A 51 -10.52 -9.90 -14.69
N GLY A 52 -9.43 -9.17 -14.95
CA GLY A 52 -8.06 -9.67 -14.76
C GLY A 52 -7.72 -9.96 -13.29
N CYS A 53 -8.03 -9.04 -12.38
CA CYS A 53 -7.65 -9.16 -10.97
C CYS A 53 -8.33 -10.33 -10.23
N ARG A 54 -9.56 -10.70 -10.60
CA ARG A 54 -10.31 -11.80 -9.97
C ARG A 54 -9.94 -13.19 -10.47
N ARG A 55 -9.16 -13.29 -11.55
CA ARG A 55 -8.76 -14.59 -12.12
C ARG A 55 -7.87 -15.36 -11.15
N LYS A 56 -7.97 -16.68 -11.15
CA LYS A 56 -7.23 -17.53 -10.21
C LYS A 56 -5.79 -17.75 -10.65
N GLU A 57 -5.58 -17.89 -11.95
CA GLU A 57 -4.26 -18.07 -12.54
C GLU A 57 -3.37 -16.84 -12.31
N PRO A 58 -2.03 -17.02 -12.25
CA PRO A 58 -1.11 -15.90 -12.22
C PRO A 58 -1.31 -15.01 -13.46
N LEU A 59 -1.30 -13.68 -13.30
CA LEU A 59 -1.41 -12.76 -14.45
C LEU A 59 -0.51 -11.54 -14.27
N TRP A 60 0.16 -11.18 -15.37
CA TRP A 60 0.82 -9.89 -15.51
C TRP A 60 -0.11 -8.95 -16.28
N ILE A 61 -0.82 -8.11 -15.54
CA ILE A 61 -1.86 -7.22 -16.04
C ILE A 61 -1.22 -5.92 -16.52
N VAL A 62 -1.42 -5.61 -17.80
CA VAL A 62 -0.99 -4.38 -18.49
C VAL A 62 -2.20 -3.67 -19.10
N PHE A 63 -2.02 -2.45 -19.57
CA PHE A 63 -3.11 -1.61 -20.08
C PHE A 63 -2.85 -1.19 -21.53
N GLU A 64 -3.87 -1.37 -22.38
CA GLU A 64 -3.90 -0.85 -23.76
C GLU A 64 -4.55 0.54 -23.82
N VAL A 65 -5.21 0.96 -22.74
CA VAL A 65 -5.93 2.23 -22.62
C VAL A 65 -5.44 3.01 -21.41
N SER A 66 -5.35 4.33 -21.54
CA SER A 66 -5.15 5.26 -20.41
C SER A 66 -6.49 5.88 -20.01
N GLY A 67 -6.67 6.18 -18.72
CA GLY A 67 -7.84 6.91 -18.25
C GLY A 67 -8.24 6.59 -16.82
N ILE A 68 -9.49 6.95 -16.52
CA ILE A 68 -10.09 6.80 -15.20
C ILE A 68 -10.98 5.56 -15.20
N ILE A 69 -10.72 4.63 -14.28
CA ILE A 69 -11.60 3.51 -13.97
C ILE A 69 -12.37 3.88 -12.71
N HIS A 70 -13.69 4.02 -12.83
CA HIS A 70 -14.55 4.30 -11.69
C HIS A 70 -15.02 2.98 -11.06
N LEU A 71 -14.55 2.70 -9.84
CA LEU A 71 -14.86 1.46 -9.14
C LEU A 71 -16.15 1.62 -8.33
N SER A 72 -17.19 0.87 -8.70
CA SER A 72 -18.48 0.86 -7.96
C SER A 72 -18.39 0.15 -6.61
N SER A 73 -17.44 -0.77 -6.49
CA SER A 73 -17.14 -1.56 -5.30
C SER A 73 -15.63 -1.77 -5.18
N TYR A 74 -15.15 -2.20 -4.01
CA TYR A 74 -13.74 -2.60 -3.88
C TYR A 74 -13.37 -3.63 -4.96
N LEU A 75 -12.23 -3.40 -5.61
CA LEU A 75 -11.70 -4.32 -6.60
C LEU A 75 -10.79 -5.32 -5.88
N ASN A 76 -11.28 -6.55 -5.74
CA ASN A 76 -10.53 -7.62 -5.10
C ASN A 76 -9.41 -8.10 -6.02
N VAL A 77 -8.19 -8.16 -5.48
CA VAL A 77 -7.02 -8.67 -6.19
C VAL A 77 -6.66 -10.04 -5.63
N SER A 78 -6.76 -11.08 -6.46
CA SER A 78 -6.35 -12.45 -6.10
C SER A 78 -4.82 -12.58 -6.06
N SER A 79 -4.32 -13.70 -5.53
CA SER A 79 -2.88 -14.00 -5.48
C SER A 79 -2.24 -14.02 -6.88
N TYR A 80 -0.92 -13.85 -6.91
CA TYR A 80 -0.07 -13.93 -8.10
C TYR A 80 -0.48 -12.94 -9.21
N LYS A 81 -0.64 -11.67 -8.84
CA LYS A 81 -0.98 -10.60 -9.78
C LYS A 81 0.12 -9.55 -9.81
N THR A 82 0.53 -9.16 -11.00
CA THR A 82 1.19 -7.87 -11.21
C THR A 82 0.17 -6.96 -11.87
N ILE A 83 -0.12 -5.81 -11.28
CA ILE A 83 -0.85 -4.72 -11.94
C ILE A 83 0.19 -3.67 -12.33
N ASP A 84 0.52 -3.63 -13.61
CA ASP A 84 1.60 -2.82 -14.16
C ASP A 84 1.04 -1.67 -15.00
N GLY A 85 0.92 -0.50 -14.40
CA GLY A 85 0.46 0.71 -15.07
C GLY A 85 1.54 1.43 -15.88
N ARG A 86 2.77 0.90 -15.99
CA ARG A 86 3.85 1.59 -16.71
C ARG A 86 3.51 1.78 -18.19
N GLY A 87 3.92 2.92 -18.74
CA GLY A 87 3.60 3.32 -20.12
C GLY A 87 2.18 3.86 -20.31
N GLN A 88 1.31 3.76 -19.29
CA GLN A 88 -0.05 4.30 -19.31
C GLN A 88 -0.30 5.19 -18.09
N ARG A 89 -1.40 5.94 -18.13
CA ARG A 89 -1.90 6.75 -17.01
C ARG A 89 -3.23 6.20 -16.55
N ILE A 90 -3.18 5.38 -15.50
CA ILE A 90 -4.36 4.70 -14.95
C ILE A 90 -4.70 5.30 -13.60
N LYS A 91 -5.91 5.86 -13.49
CA LYS A 91 -6.45 6.38 -12.24
C LYS A 91 -7.65 5.56 -11.78
N LEU A 92 -7.61 5.10 -10.54
CA LEU A 92 -8.73 4.42 -9.87
C LEU A 92 -9.46 5.42 -8.97
N THR A 93 -10.79 5.48 -9.10
CA THR A 93 -11.68 6.37 -8.33
C THR A 93 -12.88 5.64 -7.74
N GLY A 94 -13.64 6.29 -6.84
CA GLY A 94 -14.86 5.74 -6.25
C GLY A 94 -14.58 4.78 -5.08
N LYS A 95 -13.87 3.68 -5.35
CA LYS A 95 -13.36 2.72 -4.35
C LYS A 95 -11.89 2.40 -4.61
N GLY A 96 -11.28 1.64 -3.71
CA GLY A 96 -9.89 1.21 -3.81
C GLY A 96 -9.71 -0.27 -4.17
N LEU A 97 -8.47 -0.73 -4.05
CA LEU A 97 -8.11 -2.14 -4.14
C LEU A 97 -8.27 -2.84 -2.80
N ARG A 98 -8.65 -4.11 -2.84
CA ARG A 98 -8.69 -4.99 -1.67
C ARG A 98 -7.88 -6.26 -1.91
N LEU A 99 -6.83 -6.42 -1.13
CA LEU A 99 -5.95 -7.57 -1.09
C LEU A 99 -6.33 -8.36 0.16
N LYS A 100 -7.12 -9.41 -0.03
CA LYS A 100 -7.71 -10.21 1.04
C LYS A 100 -7.27 -11.65 0.90
N GLU A 101 -6.62 -12.18 1.94
CA GLU A 101 -6.16 -13.58 2.01
C GLU A 101 -5.37 -13.98 0.76
N CYS A 102 -4.50 -13.07 0.29
CA CYS A 102 -3.75 -13.24 -0.95
C CYS A 102 -2.25 -13.10 -0.75
N GLU A 103 -1.49 -13.63 -1.68
CA GLU A 103 -0.03 -13.51 -1.67
C GLU A 103 0.58 -13.25 -3.05
N HIS A 104 1.81 -12.76 -3.04
CA HIS A 104 2.59 -12.45 -4.24
C HIS A 104 1.86 -11.48 -5.18
N VAL A 105 1.62 -10.26 -4.69
CA VAL A 105 1.00 -9.19 -5.48
C VAL A 105 1.97 -8.03 -5.66
N ILE A 106 2.08 -7.54 -6.90
CA ILE A 106 2.84 -6.33 -7.24
C ILE A 106 1.86 -5.31 -7.83
N ILE A 107 1.87 -4.08 -7.32
CA ILE A 107 1.08 -2.96 -7.82
C ILE A 107 2.05 -1.85 -8.18
N CYS A 108 2.06 -1.43 -9.44
CA CYS A 108 3.03 -0.48 -9.94
C CYS A 108 2.39 0.60 -10.81
N ASN A 109 2.79 1.86 -10.58
CA ASN A 109 2.47 2.99 -11.46
C ASN A 109 0.96 3.25 -11.64
N LEU A 110 0.20 3.22 -10.55
CA LEU A 110 -1.23 3.57 -10.53
C LEU A 110 -1.47 4.87 -9.75
N GLU A 111 -2.48 5.62 -10.17
CA GLU A 111 -3.03 6.77 -9.44
C GLU A 111 -4.32 6.35 -8.71
N PHE A 112 -4.48 6.76 -7.45
CA PHE A 112 -5.67 6.53 -6.63
C PHE A 112 -6.19 7.87 -6.11
N GLU A 113 -7.45 8.20 -6.40
CA GLU A 113 -8.04 9.48 -6.01
C GLU A 113 -9.56 9.40 -5.84
N GLY A 114 -10.11 10.17 -4.89
CA GLY A 114 -11.55 10.42 -4.82
C GLY A 114 -12.37 9.21 -4.35
N GLY A 115 -11.88 8.49 -3.35
CA GLY A 115 -12.63 7.43 -2.69
C GLY A 115 -13.65 8.01 -1.71
N ARG A 116 -14.93 7.67 -1.88
CA ARG A 116 -16.04 8.22 -1.08
C ARG A 116 -16.90 7.16 -0.40
N GLY A 117 -17.30 7.46 0.82
CA GLY A 117 -18.15 6.63 1.67
C GLY A 117 -17.44 6.07 2.90
N PRO A 118 -18.18 5.37 3.78
CA PRO A 118 -17.61 4.81 5.01
C PRO A 118 -16.56 3.75 4.70
N ASP A 119 -15.46 3.78 5.45
CA ASP A 119 -14.35 2.81 5.40
C ASP A 119 -13.78 2.60 3.98
N VAL A 120 -13.66 3.69 3.22
CA VAL A 120 -13.10 3.67 1.86
C VAL A 120 -11.63 4.07 1.90
N ASP A 121 -10.79 3.05 1.73
CA ASP A 121 -9.34 3.17 1.62
C ASP A 121 -8.89 3.06 0.17
N GLY A 122 -7.74 3.64 -0.15
CA GLY A 122 -7.09 3.47 -1.46
C GLY A 122 -6.67 2.02 -1.70
N ILE A 123 -5.98 1.41 -0.74
CA ILE A 123 -5.55 0.02 -0.77
C ILE A 123 -5.75 -0.61 0.61
N GLN A 124 -6.58 -1.65 0.69
CA GLN A 124 -6.74 -2.49 1.87
C GLN A 124 -5.92 -3.77 1.73
N ILE A 125 -5.06 -4.06 2.69
CA ILE A 125 -4.33 -5.32 2.80
C ILE A 125 -4.76 -6.02 4.09
N LYS A 126 -5.76 -6.90 3.99
CA LYS A 126 -6.37 -7.58 5.14
C LYS A 126 -7.32 -8.72 4.73
N PRO A 127 -7.44 -9.79 5.53
CA PRO A 127 -6.47 -10.32 6.50
C PRO A 127 -5.42 -11.21 5.83
N ASN A 128 -4.45 -11.69 6.61
CA ASN A 128 -3.54 -12.80 6.28
C ASN A 128 -2.89 -12.71 4.89
N SER A 129 -2.61 -11.50 4.41
CA SER A 129 -2.03 -11.29 3.08
C SER A 129 -0.53 -11.04 3.19
N LYS A 130 0.26 -11.57 2.25
CA LYS A 130 1.73 -11.52 2.37
C LYS A 130 2.48 -11.44 1.05
N HIS A 131 3.74 -11.03 1.10
CA HIS A 131 4.61 -10.89 -0.08
C HIS A 131 3.99 -9.92 -1.09
N ILE A 132 3.80 -8.68 -0.67
CA ILE A 132 3.16 -7.62 -1.46
C ILE A 132 4.13 -6.47 -1.67
N TRP A 133 4.13 -5.92 -2.88
CA TRP A 133 4.92 -4.75 -3.22
C TRP A 133 4.06 -3.70 -3.92
N ILE A 134 4.02 -2.50 -3.34
CA ILE A 134 3.36 -1.32 -3.91
C ILE A 134 4.46 -0.33 -4.28
N ASP A 135 4.58 -0.04 -5.57
CA ASP A 135 5.68 0.75 -6.10
C ASP A 135 5.20 1.88 -7.02
N ARG A 136 5.84 3.05 -6.95
CA ARG A 136 5.57 4.18 -7.87
C ARG A 136 4.09 4.57 -7.98
N CYS A 137 3.29 4.36 -6.93
CA CYS A 137 1.88 4.71 -6.94
C CYS A 137 1.67 6.12 -6.36
N SER A 138 0.67 6.84 -6.87
CA SER A 138 0.22 8.12 -6.30
C SER A 138 -1.14 7.94 -5.63
N LEU A 139 -1.27 8.34 -4.36
CA LEU A 139 -2.49 8.19 -3.58
C LEU A 139 -2.88 9.51 -2.89
N ARG A 140 -4.16 9.89 -2.98
CA ARG A 140 -4.70 11.13 -2.38
C ARG A 140 -6.21 11.05 -2.19
N ASP A 141 -6.76 11.89 -1.31
CA ASP A 141 -8.20 12.20 -1.26
C ASP A 141 -9.15 10.99 -1.16
N PHE A 142 -8.98 10.17 -0.12
CA PHE A 142 -9.95 9.16 0.33
C PHE A 142 -10.61 9.57 1.65
N ASP A 143 -11.83 9.08 1.91
CA ASP A 143 -12.58 9.40 3.14
C ASP A 143 -12.03 8.68 4.40
N ASP A 144 -11.42 7.50 4.26
CA ASP A 144 -10.75 6.80 5.38
C ASP A 144 -9.22 6.88 5.28
N GLY A 145 -8.51 5.79 4.96
CA GLY A 145 -7.06 5.75 4.80
C GLY A 145 -6.59 5.72 3.34
N LEU A 146 -5.29 5.91 3.08
CA LEU A 146 -4.73 5.61 1.74
C LEU A 146 -4.29 4.15 1.66
N ILE A 147 -3.53 3.69 2.65
CA ILE A 147 -3.08 2.28 2.73
C ILE A 147 -3.28 1.76 4.15
N ASP A 148 -4.07 0.70 4.26
CA ASP A 148 -4.38 0.05 5.54
C ASP A 148 -3.89 -1.41 5.54
N ILE A 149 -2.92 -1.70 6.41
CA ILE A 149 -2.28 -3.02 6.59
C ILE A 149 -2.68 -3.56 7.95
N THR A 150 -3.51 -4.60 7.98
CA THR A 150 -4.13 -5.07 9.23
C THR A 150 -4.32 -6.59 9.24
N ARG A 151 -4.62 -7.13 10.43
CA ARG A 151 -5.06 -8.52 10.65
C ARG A 151 -4.04 -9.52 10.12
N ALA A 152 -2.84 -9.46 10.70
CA ALA A 152 -1.70 -10.35 10.44
C ALA A 152 -1.17 -10.33 8.99
N SER A 153 -1.47 -9.29 8.22
CA SER A 153 -0.88 -9.10 6.88
C SER A 153 0.55 -8.59 6.98
N THR A 154 1.50 -9.30 6.36
CA THR A 154 2.93 -9.13 6.63
C THR A 154 3.78 -9.23 5.36
N ASP A 155 5.07 -8.94 5.43
CA ASP A 155 5.98 -9.02 4.29
C ASP A 155 5.57 -8.12 3.13
N ILE A 156 5.47 -6.83 3.46
CA ILE A 156 4.99 -5.79 2.55
C ILE A 156 6.08 -4.74 2.36
N THR A 157 6.28 -4.30 1.12
CA THR A 157 7.11 -3.13 0.78
C THR A 157 6.28 -2.08 0.07
N ILE A 158 6.44 -0.83 0.49
CA ILE A 158 5.87 0.35 -0.15
C ILE A 158 7.04 1.25 -0.55
N SER A 159 7.20 1.50 -1.85
CA SER A 159 8.38 2.19 -2.36
C SER A 159 8.06 3.22 -3.42
N ARG A 160 8.78 4.35 -3.42
CA ARG A 160 8.64 5.41 -4.44
C ARG A 160 7.21 5.89 -4.66
N CYS A 161 6.35 5.74 -3.67
CA CYS A 161 4.97 6.21 -3.74
C CYS A 161 4.89 7.68 -3.35
N HIS A 162 3.92 8.39 -3.92
CA HIS A 162 3.59 9.77 -3.57
C HIS A 162 2.24 9.83 -2.87
N PHE A 163 2.22 10.35 -1.66
CA PHE A 163 1.03 10.52 -0.84
C PHE A 163 0.77 12.01 -0.63
N SER A 164 -0.41 12.49 -1.03
CA SER A 164 -0.74 13.92 -0.93
C SER A 164 -2.19 14.18 -0.51
N GLN A 165 -2.46 15.38 -0.01
CA GLN A 165 -3.82 15.93 0.20
C GLN A 165 -4.80 14.93 0.86
N HIS A 166 -4.44 14.43 2.05
CA HIS A 166 -5.23 13.42 2.75
C HIS A 166 -5.01 13.46 4.27
N ASP A 167 -5.98 12.97 5.06
CA ASP A 167 -5.88 12.97 6.52
C ASP A 167 -5.08 11.78 7.08
N LYS A 168 -5.59 10.55 6.91
CA LYS A 168 -5.12 9.34 7.58
C LYS A 168 -4.29 8.45 6.63
N THR A 169 -3.06 8.88 6.31
CA THR A 169 -2.26 8.28 5.22
C THR A 169 -2.09 6.76 5.30
N MET A 170 -1.44 6.22 6.34
CA MET A 170 -1.11 4.80 6.41
C MET A 170 -1.27 4.21 7.81
N LEU A 171 -2.19 3.26 7.95
CA LEU A 171 -2.40 2.52 9.19
C LEU A 171 -1.76 1.13 9.11
N ILE A 172 -0.96 0.79 10.12
CA ILE A 172 -0.35 -0.53 10.28
C ILE A 172 -0.80 -1.07 11.64
N GLY A 173 -1.69 -2.06 11.63
CA GLY A 173 -2.38 -2.59 12.82
C GLY A 173 -3.52 -1.68 13.29
N ALA A 174 -4.77 -2.14 13.14
CA ALA A 174 -5.96 -1.33 13.39
C ALA A 174 -6.51 -1.40 14.81
N ASP A 175 -6.36 -2.55 15.48
CA ASP A 175 -6.98 -2.82 16.77
C ASP A 175 -5.91 -3.00 17.86
N PRO A 176 -5.92 -2.19 18.93
CA PRO A 176 -4.98 -2.31 20.05
C PRO A 176 -5.14 -3.60 20.86
N SER A 177 -6.17 -4.42 20.61
CA SER A 177 -6.36 -5.73 21.23
C SER A 177 -5.97 -6.89 20.31
N HIS A 178 -5.68 -6.63 19.03
CA HIS A 178 -5.36 -7.67 18.06
C HIS A 178 -3.88 -8.05 18.09
N THR A 179 -3.52 -8.82 19.11
CA THR A 179 -2.16 -9.30 19.39
C THR A 179 -1.51 -10.11 18.25
N GLY A 180 -2.31 -10.65 17.33
CA GLY A 180 -1.83 -11.32 16.12
C GLY A 180 -1.03 -10.39 15.18
N ASP A 181 -1.22 -9.07 15.27
CA ASP A 181 -0.51 -8.09 14.43
C ASP A 181 0.99 -7.96 14.77
N ARG A 182 1.50 -8.66 15.80
CA ARG A 182 2.95 -8.74 16.09
C ARG A 182 3.76 -9.35 14.94
N CYS A 183 3.12 -10.15 14.07
CA CYS A 183 3.79 -10.72 12.90
C CYS A 183 3.95 -9.73 11.74
N ILE A 184 3.29 -8.56 11.77
CA ILE A 184 3.33 -7.60 10.67
C ILE A 184 4.75 -7.06 10.47
N ARG A 185 5.24 -7.13 9.24
CA ARG A 185 6.54 -6.59 8.80
C ARG A 185 6.36 -5.73 7.56
N VAL A 186 6.73 -4.46 7.63
CA VAL A 186 6.54 -3.49 6.53
C VAL A 186 7.81 -2.68 6.29
N THR A 187 8.21 -2.56 5.03
CA THR A 187 9.26 -1.62 4.60
C THR A 187 8.63 -0.46 3.86
N ILE A 188 9.01 0.78 4.19
CA ILE A 188 8.56 2.00 3.51
C ILE A 188 9.80 2.79 3.10
N HIS A 189 10.03 2.98 1.79
CA HIS A 189 11.23 3.67 1.35
C HIS A 189 11.10 4.52 0.09
N HIS A 190 11.88 5.59 0.02
CA HIS A 190 11.87 6.55 -1.09
C HIS A 190 10.48 7.11 -1.41
N CYS A 191 9.55 7.08 -0.45
CA CYS A 191 8.22 7.66 -0.61
C CYS A 191 8.25 9.16 -0.30
N PHE A 192 7.32 9.88 -0.92
CA PHE A 192 7.11 11.29 -0.69
C PHE A 192 5.74 11.53 -0.05
N PHE A 193 5.73 12.14 1.12
CA PHE A 193 4.53 12.53 1.86
C PHE A 193 4.40 14.05 1.85
N ASP A 194 3.45 14.59 1.08
CA ASP A 194 3.33 16.02 0.82
C ASP A 194 1.93 16.57 1.16
N GLY A 195 1.83 17.38 2.22
CA GLY A 195 0.56 18.01 2.59
C GLY A 195 -0.49 17.02 3.09
N THR A 196 -0.06 15.90 3.66
CA THR A 196 -0.92 14.91 4.33
C THR A 196 -0.93 15.12 5.84
N ARG A 197 -2.05 14.91 6.53
CA ARG A 197 -2.20 15.40 7.91
C ARG A 197 -1.49 14.53 8.94
N GLN A 198 -1.54 13.20 8.79
CA GLN A 198 -0.99 12.26 9.78
C GLN A 198 -0.75 10.86 9.20
N ARG A 199 -0.15 9.99 10.04
CA ARG A 199 0.04 8.54 9.82
C ARG A 199 1.06 8.22 8.71
N HIS A 200 2.32 8.59 8.90
CA HIS A 200 3.43 8.33 7.95
C HIS A 200 4.49 7.31 8.42
N PRO A 201 4.15 6.13 8.99
CA PRO A 201 2.84 5.55 9.27
C PRO A 201 2.38 5.79 10.71
N ARG A 202 1.18 5.29 11.04
CA ARG A 202 0.81 4.97 12.44
C ARG A 202 0.82 3.47 12.64
N VAL A 203 1.54 3.02 13.66
CA VAL A 203 1.84 1.60 13.90
C VAL A 203 1.25 1.12 15.22
N ARG A 204 0.75 -0.11 15.20
CA ARG A 204 0.54 -1.00 16.34
C ARG A 204 1.17 -2.35 16.05
N TYR A 205 1.83 -2.92 17.05
CA TYR A 205 2.51 -4.22 17.12
C TYR A 205 3.62 -4.48 16.09
N GLY A 206 3.39 -4.18 14.82
CA GLY A 206 4.24 -4.53 13.71
C GLY A 206 5.64 -3.93 13.78
N LYS A 207 6.54 -4.55 13.01
CA LYS A 207 7.89 -4.07 12.73
C LYS A 207 7.89 -3.29 11.43
N VAL A 208 8.26 -2.02 11.50
CA VAL A 208 8.35 -1.13 10.35
C VAL A 208 9.76 -0.61 10.17
N HIS A 209 10.30 -0.76 8.96
CA HIS A 209 11.54 -0.13 8.53
C HIS A 209 11.20 1.02 7.57
N LEU A 210 11.51 2.25 7.98
CA LEU A 210 11.34 3.45 7.15
C LEU A 210 12.72 3.98 6.75
N TYR A 211 13.00 4.09 5.46
CA TYR A 211 14.24 4.75 5.03
C TYR A 211 14.14 5.60 3.77
N ASN A 212 14.96 6.65 3.71
CA ASN A 212 15.05 7.57 2.56
C ASN A 212 13.70 8.17 2.12
N ASN A 213 12.74 8.32 3.02
CA ASN A 213 11.47 8.99 2.71
C ASN A 213 11.61 10.49 2.94
N TYR A 214 10.83 11.27 2.19
CA TYR A 214 10.70 12.71 2.39
C TYR A 214 9.28 13.04 2.83
N THR A 215 9.16 13.77 3.93
CA THR A 215 7.87 14.18 4.50
C THR A 215 7.89 15.67 4.76
N ARG A 216 6.89 16.39 4.26
CA ARG A 216 6.72 17.83 4.47
C ARG A 216 5.26 18.24 4.64
N ASN A 217 5.03 19.43 5.18
CA ASN A 217 3.71 20.06 5.28
C ASN A 217 2.65 19.21 6.00
N TRP A 218 3.06 18.37 6.97
CA TRP A 218 2.09 17.53 7.66
C TRP A 218 1.25 18.30 8.68
N GLY A 219 0.08 17.77 8.99
CA GLY A 219 -0.93 18.43 9.83
C GLY A 219 -0.65 18.32 11.33
N ILE A 220 -0.62 17.08 11.84
CA ILE A 220 -0.66 16.74 13.26
C ILE A 220 0.67 16.11 13.71
N TYR A 221 1.00 14.94 13.15
CA TYR A 221 2.28 14.25 13.37
C TYR A 221 2.69 13.52 12.10
N ALA A 222 4.00 13.23 11.93
CA ALA A 222 4.43 12.38 10.83
C ALA A 222 4.29 10.88 11.21
N VAL A 223 5.24 10.35 11.96
CA VAL A 223 5.26 8.94 12.40
C VAL A 223 4.60 8.81 13.77
N CYS A 224 3.79 7.77 13.97
CA CYS A 224 3.25 7.43 15.29
C CYS A 224 3.52 5.98 15.67
N ALA A 225 4.24 5.78 16.78
CA ALA A 225 4.35 4.50 17.45
C ALA A 225 3.26 4.39 18.52
N SER A 226 2.55 3.27 18.57
CA SER A 226 1.59 2.98 19.62
C SER A 226 1.89 1.60 20.25
N VAL A 227 0.87 0.78 20.48
CA VAL A 227 0.94 -0.52 21.16
C VAL A 227 2.09 -1.34 20.61
N GLU A 228 3.07 -1.68 21.44
CA GLU A 228 4.21 -2.59 21.16
C GLU A 228 4.88 -2.41 19.78
N SER A 229 4.86 -1.20 19.23
CA SER A 229 5.34 -0.93 17.87
C SER A 229 6.86 -0.96 17.80
N GLN A 230 7.41 -1.49 16.72
CA GLN A 230 8.85 -1.49 16.46
C GLN A 230 9.12 -0.68 15.19
N ILE A 231 9.66 0.53 15.34
CA ILE A 231 9.92 1.43 14.20
C ILE A 231 11.42 1.70 14.10
N TYR A 232 12.01 1.35 12.95
CA TYR A 232 13.37 1.74 12.61
C TYR A 232 13.33 2.78 11.49
N SER A 233 13.68 4.03 11.82
CA SER A 233 13.70 5.17 10.89
C SER A 233 15.13 5.57 10.58
N GLN A 234 15.56 5.45 9.32
CA GLN A 234 16.92 5.77 8.86
C GLN A 234 16.90 6.75 7.69
N CYS A 235 17.73 7.79 7.73
CA CYS A 235 17.93 8.70 6.58
C CYS A 235 16.63 9.30 5.98
N ASN A 236 15.58 9.46 6.80
CA ASN A 236 14.36 10.14 6.39
C ASN A 236 14.50 11.65 6.59
N ILE A 237 13.91 12.44 5.68
CA ILE A 237 13.86 13.89 5.77
C ILE A 237 12.46 14.30 6.25
N TYR A 238 12.40 15.02 7.37
CA TYR A 238 11.17 15.57 7.93
C TYR A 238 11.25 17.10 7.93
N GLU A 239 10.62 17.73 6.94
CA GLU A 239 10.55 19.19 6.82
C GLU A 239 9.35 19.73 7.58
N ALA A 240 9.56 19.98 8.87
CA ALA A 240 8.51 20.32 9.84
C ALA A 240 7.90 21.71 9.67
N GLY A 241 8.58 22.68 9.04
CA GLY A 241 8.21 24.09 9.17
C GLY A 241 8.16 24.51 10.65
N HIS A 242 7.06 25.11 11.10
CA HIS A 242 6.91 25.61 12.49
C HIS A 242 6.04 24.70 13.38
N LYS A 243 6.56 24.33 14.56
CA LYS A 243 5.87 23.65 15.68
C LYS A 243 5.13 22.36 15.29
N LYS A 244 5.74 21.50 14.45
CA LYS A 244 5.18 20.18 14.09
C LYS A 244 5.84 19.04 14.86
N VAL A 245 5.07 18.01 15.17
CA VAL A 245 5.56 16.77 15.79
C VAL A 245 5.99 15.80 14.70
N ALA A 246 7.28 15.48 14.57
CA ALA A 246 7.71 14.46 13.62
C ALA A 246 7.38 13.04 14.11
N PHE A 247 7.73 12.72 15.36
CA PHE A 247 7.48 11.42 15.97
C PHE A 247 6.55 11.56 17.17
N LYS A 248 5.43 10.83 17.14
CA LYS A 248 4.47 10.75 18.23
C LYS A 248 4.49 9.37 18.85
N TYR A 249 4.48 9.32 20.17
CA TYR A 249 4.14 8.12 20.92
C TYR A 249 2.69 8.24 21.42
N LEU A 250 1.88 7.21 21.22
CA LEU A 250 0.49 7.18 21.65
C LEU A 250 0.24 5.94 22.50
N THR A 251 -0.10 6.13 23.77
CA THR A 251 -0.59 5.06 24.64
C THR A 251 -2.05 4.77 24.32
N GLU A 252 -2.39 3.49 24.25
CA GLU A 252 -3.76 3.02 24.03
C GLU A 252 -4.10 2.01 25.13
N LYS A 253 -5.30 2.13 25.72
CA LYS A 253 -5.77 1.17 26.72
C LYS A 253 -6.23 -0.10 26.00
N VAL A 254 -5.59 -1.22 26.30
CA VAL A 254 -6.08 -2.55 25.92
C VAL A 254 -7.13 -2.95 26.96
N ASN A 255 -8.40 -3.07 26.56
CA ASN A 255 -9.44 -3.56 27.46
C ASN A 255 -9.34 -5.08 27.57
N TYR A 256 -8.63 -5.57 28.59
CA TYR A 256 -8.45 -7.01 28.86
C TYR A 256 -9.71 -7.76 29.31
N LEU A 257 -10.86 -7.09 29.42
CA LEU A 257 -12.11 -7.66 29.95
C LEU A 257 -12.79 -8.72 29.05
N LEU A 258 -12.35 -8.91 27.81
CA LEU A 258 -12.95 -9.88 26.88
C LEU A 258 -12.20 -11.22 26.79
N LEU A 259 -11.06 -11.37 27.47
CA LEU A 259 -10.26 -12.62 27.44
C LEU A 259 -10.61 -13.62 28.56
N LEU A 260 -11.51 -13.26 29.48
CA LEU A 260 -11.86 -14.09 30.65
C LEU A 260 -13.22 -14.82 30.53
N CYS A 261 -13.91 -14.77 29.38
CA CYS A 261 -15.22 -15.40 29.22
C CYS A 261 -15.26 -16.59 28.24
N SER A 262 -14.10 -17.19 27.92
CA SER A 262 -14.02 -18.32 26.98
C SER A 262 -13.15 -19.48 27.50
N GLY A 263 -13.12 -19.68 28.82
CA GLY A 263 -12.47 -20.83 29.48
C GLY A 263 -13.49 -21.83 29.96
#